data_AF-A0A3R7WLA6-F1
#
_entry.id   AF-A0A3R7WLA6-F1
#
_cell.length_a   1.000
_cell.length_b   1.000
_cell.length_c   1.000
_cell.angle_alpha   90.00
_cell.angle_beta   90.00
_cell.angle_gamma   90.00
#
_symmetry.space_group_name_H-M   'P 1'
#
loop_
_entity.id
_entity.type
_entity.pdbx_description
1 polymer ?
#
loop_
_entity_poly.entity_id
_entity_poly.type
_entity_poly.pdbx_seq_one_letter_code
_entity_poly.pdbx_strand_id
1 'polypeptide(L)'
;MLKHYLNEAKLKLKDEAYEDALDASSKALDLDGMNFQALMVKGKCLTHRTVGPFHSVDIILDNIVRLVPSLSWADEDIQQDEDAAKNMPWAPPSAAASLRSDVAAAIDIAVDNAWRKVKQAPCDAKPAARQALDALAAHLTRACPRAKRAAEVRLLRIEDNDSEVLSPAEEEQCLAVLKSTASSTTSPLVHLYRGLDQANAGQFPEVAVASILQGVASIPEHIQARVVVAMLSLESATFDPQRCLDMIRAAQDAVQCRFDTLGTSPRSYVT
;
A
#
# COMPACT_ATOMS: atom_id res chain seq x y z
N MET A 1 -13.42 13.09 40.45
CA MET A 1 -12.25 13.38 39.61
C MET A 1 -12.15 12.44 38.41
N LEU A 2 -12.02 11.11 38.57
CA LEU A 2 -11.93 10.18 37.44
C LEU A 2 -13.10 10.31 36.43
N LYS A 3 -14.34 10.31 36.91
CA LYS A 3 -15.54 10.51 36.05
C LYS A 3 -15.54 11.86 35.30
N HIS A 4 -14.95 12.90 35.88
CA HIS A 4 -14.86 14.21 35.24
C HIS A 4 -13.94 14.14 34.03
N TYR A 5 -12.70 13.66 34.22
CA TYR A 5 -11.74 13.52 33.12
C TYR A 5 -12.19 12.53 32.04
N LEU A 6 -12.89 11.45 32.41
CA LEU A 6 -13.48 10.54 31.42
C LEU A 6 -14.56 11.19 30.55
N ASN A 7 -15.40 12.05 31.15
CA ASN A 7 -16.43 12.76 30.40
C ASN A 7 -15.81 13.86 29.52
N GLU A 8 -14.86 14.61 30.06
CA GLU A 8 -14.10 15.62 29.33
C GLU A 8 -13.37 15.01 28.13
N ALA A 9 -12.63 13.91 28.34
CA ALA A 9 -11.91 13.23 27.27
C ALA A 9 -12.85 12.73 26.15
N LYS A 10 -14.04 12.20 26.50
CA LYS A 10 -15.04 11.79 25.51
C LYS A 10 -15.66 12.96 24.76
N LEU A 11 -15.91 14.06 25.44
CA LEU A 11 -16.51 15.25 24.84
C LEU A 11 -15.52 15.89 23.87
N LYS A 12 -14.29 16.09 24.31
CA LYS A 12 -13.18 16.57 23.47
C LYS A 12 -12.89 15.65 22.29
N LEU A 13 -12.99 14.34 22.47
CA LEU A 13 -12.87 13.39 21.36
C LEU A 13 -14.02 13.53 20.35
N LYS A 14 -15.25 13.80 20.79
CA LYS A 14 -16.38 14.07 19.89
C LYS A 14 -16.24 15.39 19.15
N ASP A 15 -15.65 16.39 19.80
CA ASP A 15 -15.39 17.72 19.25
C ASP A 15 -14.11 17.75 18.40
N GLU A 16 -13.49 16.59 18.13
CA GLU A 16 -12.24 16.46 17.36
C GLU A 16 -11.05 17.25 17.94
N ALA A 17 -11.13 17.63 19.22
CA ALA A 17 -10.04 18.26 19.97
C ALA A 17 -9.10 17.16 20.51
N TYR A 18 -8.39 16.47 19.61
CA TYR A 18 -7.66 15.25 19.92
C TYR A 18 -6.52 15.43 20.94
N GLU A 19 -5.84 16.58 20.93
CA GLU A 19 -4.79 16.92 21.90
C GLU A 19 -5.35 17.12 23.31
N ASP A 20 -6.43 17.88 23.44
CA ASP A 20 -7.15 18.07 24.71
C ASP A 20 -7.73 16.74 25.22
N ALA A 21 -8.25 15.91 24.31
CA ALA A 21 -8.77 14.58 24.64
C ALA A 21 -7.65 13.62 25.09
N LEU A 22 -6.45 13.74 24.51
CA LEU A 22 -5.27 12.98 24.89
C LEU A 22 -4.77 13.39 26.28
N ASP A 23 -4.77 14.68 26.58
CA ASP A 23 -4.39 15.21 27.89
C ASP A 23 -5.41 14.80 28.98
N ALA A 24 -6.70 14.97 28.72
CA ALA A 24 -7.77 14.57 29.64
C ALA A 24 -7.80 13.06 29.89
N SER A 25 -7.58 12.24 28.85
CA SER A 25 -7.49 10.77 29.01
C SER A 25 -6.23 10.34 29.76
N SER A 26 -5.10 11.05 29.60
CA SER A 26 -3.88 10.79 30.39
C SER A 26 -4.09 11.12 31.86
N LYS A 27 -4.72 12.26 32.18
CA LYS A 27 -5.12 12.61 33.56
C LYS A 27 -6.09 11.60 34.18
N ALA A 28 -6.95 10.97 33.40
CA ALA A 28 -7.81 9.87 33.87
C ALA A 28 -7.01 8.60 34.19
N LEU A 29 -5.98 8.29 33.40
CA LEU A 29 -5.09 7.14 33.63
C LEU A 29 -4.17 7.35 34.84
N ASP A 30 -3.78 8.60 35.12
CA ASP A 30 -3.01 8.92 36.34
C ASP A 30 -3.81 8.61 37.62
N LEU A 31 -5.15 8.63 37.54
CA LEU A 31 -6.05 8.28 38.64
C LEU A 31 -6.42 6.79 38.68
N ASP A 32 -6.47 6.14 37.51
CA ASP A 32 -6.77 4.72 37.35
C ASP A 32 -6.07 4.18 36.09
N GLY A 33 -4.86 3.65 36.29
CA GLY A 33 -3.95 3.27 35.20
C GLY A 33 -4.46 2.17 34.27
N MET A 34 -5.53 1.45 34.66
CA MET A 34 -6.14 0.40 33.86
C MET A 34 -7.57 0.74 33.42
N ASN A 35 -7.95 2.03 33.49
CA ASN A 35 -9.27 2.44 33.10
C ASN A 35 -9.50 2.24 31.58
N PHE A 36 -10.29 1.23 31.23
CA PHE A 36 -10.57 0.85 29.85
C PHE A 36 -11.06 2.02 28.98
N GLN A 37 -11.90 2.89 29.53
CA GLN A 37 -12.45 4.02 28.77
C GLN A 37 -11.38 5.08 28.48
N ALA A 38 -10.49 5.36 29.43
CA ALA A 38 -9.38 6.28 29.23
C ALA A 38 -8.35 5.71 28.25
N LEU A 39 -8.02 4.42 28.35
CA LEU A 39 -7.13 3.74 27.39
C LEU A 39 -7.69 3.78 25.97
N MET A 40 -9.00 3.56 25.80
CA MET A 40 -9.64 3.60 24.49
C MET A 40 -9.62 5.02 23.88
N VAL A 41 -9.91 6.06 24.67
CA VAL A 41 -9.85 7.45 24.18
C VAL A 41 -8.41 7.83 23.84
N LYS A 42 -7.45 7.51 24.71
CA LYS A 42 -6.02 7.71 24.47
C LYS A 42 -5.56 6.99 23.21
N GLY A 43 -5.97 5.74 23.02
CA GLY A 43 -5.70 4.96 21.82
C GLY A 43 -6.21 5.65 20.56
N LYS A 44 -7.47 6.12 20.55
CA LYS A 44 -8.06 6.85 19.41
C LYS A 44 -7.35 8.17 19.12
N CYS A 45 -6.99 8.93 20.16
CA CYS A 45 -6.22 10.17 20.01
C CYS A 45 -4.81 9.92 19.49
N LEU A 46 -4.14 8.87 19.96
CA LEU A 46 -2.83 8.46 19.46
C LEU A 46 -2.92 7.97 18.01
N THR A 47 -4.00 7.25 17.66
CA THR A 47 -4.30 6.91 16.26
C THR A 47 -4.47 8.17 15.42
N HIS A 48 -5.19 9.19 15.91
CA HIS A 48 -5.28 10.48 15.23
C HIS A 48 -3.91 11.16 15.10
N ARG A 49 -3.06 11.14 16.13
CA ARG A 49 -1.69 11.67 16.01
C ARG A 49 -0.85 10.93 14.97
N THR A 50 -0.98 9.61 14.86
CA THR A 50 -0.28 8.81 13.84
C THR A 50 -0.86 8.94 12.44
N VAL A 51 -2.13 9.35 12.32
CA VAL A 51 -2.84 9.46 11.04
C VAL A 51 -3.09 10.92 10.66
N GLY A 52 -2.70 11.90 11.48
CA GLY A 52 -2.92 13.33 11.26
C GLY A 52 -4.39 13.69 11.00
N PRO A 53 -4.68 14.80 10.29
CA PRO A 53 -6.04 15.23 9.92
C PRO A 53 -6.75 14.26 8.95
N PHE A 54 -6.23 13.05 8.74
CA PHE A 54 -6.64 12.12 7.72
C PHE A 54 -7.50 10.97 8.32
N HIS A 55 -8.47 11.30 9.18
CA HIS A 55 -9.20 10.33 10.01
C HIS A 55 -10.41 9.63 9.34
N SER A 56 -10.84 10.07 8.16
CA SER A 56 -11.87 9.40 7.35
C SER A 56 -11.45 9.39 5.87
N VAL A 57 -11.83 8.38 5.08
CA VAL A 57 -11.39 8.29 3.66
C VAL A 57 -11.72 9.54 2.86
N ASP A 58 -12.87 10.16 3.12
CA ASP A 58 -13.30 11.38 2.43
C ASP A 58 -12.43 12.58 2.86
N ILE A 59 -12.12 12.70 4.15
CA ILE A 59 -11.24 13.75 4.69
C ILE A 59 -9.76 13.48 4.33
N ILE A 60 -9.37 12.21 4.19
CA ILE A 60 -8.05 11.77 3.73
C ILE A 60 -7.83 12.33 2.32
N LEU A 61 -8.77 12.10 1.42
CA LEU A 61 -8.66 12.51 0.02
C LEU A 61 -8.66 14.03 -0.14
N ASP A 62 -9.59 14.73 0.51
CA ASP A 62 -9.65 16.20 0.43
C ASP A 62 -8.37 16.86 0.97
N ASN A 63 -7.81 16.34 2.06
CA ASN A 63 -6.56 16.85 2.62
C ASN A 63 -5.34 16.46 1.77
N ILE A 64 -5.26 15.25 1.23
CA ILE A 64 -4.16 14.82 0.35
C ILE A 64 -4.14 15.71 -0.91
N VAL A 65 -5.28 15.90 -1.58
CA VAL A 65 -5.38 16.71 -2.80
C VAL A 65 -4.90 18.15 -2.55
N ARG A 66 -5.19 18.70 -1.36
CA ARG A 66 -4.75 20.04 -0.99
C ARG A 66 -3.27 20.10 -0.60
N LEU A 67 -2.78 19.12 0.16
CA LEU A 67 -1.45 19.17 0.79
C LEU A 67 -0.34 18.67 -0.13
N VAL A 68 -0.61 17.68 -0.98
CA VAL A 68 0.41 17.08 -1.84
C VAL A 68 1.09 18.11 -2.75
N PRO A 69 0.37 19.04 -3.43
CA PRO A 69 1.00 20.08 -4.25
C PRO A 69 1.79 21.12 -3.44
N SER A 70 1.50 21.26 -2.14
CA SER A 70 2.17 22.20 -1.25
C SER A 70 3.49 21.65 -0.68
N LEU A 71 3.72 20.35 -0.81
CA LEU A 71 4.91 19.66 -0.34
C LEU A 71 5.91 19.49 -1.48
N SER A 72 7.19 19.74 -1.19
CA SER A 72 8.24 19.29 -2.09
C SER A 72 8.47 17.79 -1.94
N TRP A 73 8.52 17.10 -3.09
CA TRP A 73 8.79 15.67 -3.20
C TRP A 73 10.08 15.40 -3.98
N ALA A 74 10.95 16.40 -4.13
CA ALA A 74 12.24 16.24 -4.77
C ALA A 74 13.10 15.25 -3.96
N ASP A 75 13.82 14.37 -4.66
CA ASP A 75 14.68 13.37 -4.02
C ASP A 75 15.79 14.03 -3.18
N GLU A 76 16.24 15.23 -3.54
CA GLU A 76 17.22 16.03 -2.79
C GLU A 76 16.72 16.41 -1.40
N ASP A 77 15.48 16.90 -1.29
CA ASP A 77 14.87 17.28 0.00
C ASP A 77 14.65 16.06 0.90
N ILE A 78 14.32 14.93 0.29
CA ILE A 78 14.10 13.67 1.01
C ILE A 78 15.43 13.09 1.48
N GLN A 79 16.46 13.12 0.63
CA GLN A 79 17.81 12.69 1.01
C GLN A 79 18.34 13.55 2.16
N GLN A 80 18.08 14.86 2.13
CA GLN A 80 18.43 15.76 3.21
C GLN A 80 17.72 15.40 4.52
N ASP A 81 16.43 15.07 4.48
CA ASP A 81 15.69 14.58 5.65
C ASP A 81 16.27 13.26 6.19
N GLU A 82 16.57 12.31 5.30
CA GLU A 82 17.15 11.02 5.68
C GLU A 82 18.54 11.17 6.29
N ASP A 83 19.38 12.01 5.71
CA ASP A 83 20.73 12.26 6.20
C ASP A 83 20.70 13.01 7.54
N ALA A 84 19.76 13.94 7.72
CA ALA A 84 19.52 14.58 9.00
C ALA A 84 19.12 13.55 10.07
N ALA A 85 18.21 12.62 9.74
CA ALA A 85 17.78 11.56 10.65
C ALA A 85 18.92 10.58 10.99
N LYS A 86 19.79 10.24 10.02
CA LYS A 86 20.97 9.38 10.25
C LYS A 86 22.02 10.07 11.12
N ASN A 87 22.28 11.35 10.88
CA ASN A 87 23.31 12.12 11.58
C ASN A 87 22.91 12.50 13.01
N MET A 88 21.61 12.75 13.26
CA MET A 88 21.08 13.04 14.59
C MET A 88 19.82 12.21 14.90
N PRO A 89 19.95 10.91 15.23
CA PRO A 89 18.82 10.01 15.43
C PRO A 89 17.88 10.37 16.59
N TRP A 90 18.39 11.18 17.52
CA TRP A 90 17.65 11.66 18.70
C TRP A 90 16.87 12.95 18.42
N ALA A 91 17.16 13.64 17.30
CA ALA A 91 16.49 14.87 16.94
C ALA A 91 15.13 14.57 16.27
N PRO A 92 14.07 15.34 16.58
CA PRO A 92 12.80 15.16 15.89
C PRO A 92 12.94 15.51 14.39
N PRO A 93 12.19 14.85 13.49
CA PRO A 93 12.20 15.19 12.07
C PRO A 93 11.75 16.63 11.85
N SER A 94 12.13 17.21 10.70
CA SER A 94 11.60 18.51 10.30
C SER A 94 10.07 18.46 10.16
N ALA A 95 9.39 19.60 10.29
CA ALA A 95 7.93 19.65 10.10
C ALA A 95 7.53 19.22 8.68
N ALA A 96 8.36 19.53 7.67
CA ALA A 96 8.16 19.10 6.30
C ALA A 96 8.35 17.59 6.13
N ALA A 97 9.38 17.01 6.75
CA ALA A 97 9.62 15.56 6.76
C ALA A 97 8.46 14.80 7.41
N SER A 98 8.02 15.29 8.56
CA SER A 98 6.88 14.71 9.31
C SER A 98 5.61 14.76 8.45
N LEU A 99 5.31 15.92 7.86
CA LEU A 99 4.12 16.09 7.03
C LEU A 99 4.16 15.22 5.75
N ARG A 100 5.32 15.08 5.09
CA ARG A 100 5.50 14.13 3.99
C ARG A 100 5.20 12.69 4.41
N SER A 101 5.74 12.26 5.56
CA SER A 101 5.52 10.93 6.10
C SER A 101 4.06 10.68 6.44
N ASP A 102 3.39 11.66 7.05
CA ASP A 102 1.99 11.58 7.43
C ASP A 102 1.09 11.46 6.19
N VAL A 103 1.37 12.25 5.15
CA VAL A 103 0.64 12.17 3.87
C VAL A 103 0.83 10.80 3.21
N ALA A 104 2.05 10.27 3.17
CA ALA A 104 2.32 8.94 2.61
C ALA A 104 1.58 7.84 3.41
N ALA A 105 1.62 7.90 4.75
CA ALA A 105 0.91 6.96 5.61
C ALA A 105 -0.62 7.05 5.43
N ALA A 106 -1.17 8.26 5.32
CA ALA A 106 -2.59 8.48 5.09
C ALA A 106 -3.05 7.88 3.74
N ILE A 107 -2.24 8.03 2.69
CA ILE A 107 -2.46 7.40 1.39
C ILE A 107 -2.52 5.88 1.54
N ASP A 108 -1.53 5.28 2.19
CA ASP A 108 -1.47 3.83 2.36
C ASP A 108 -2.67 3.29 3.15
N ILE A 109 -3.06 3.98 4.22
CA ILE A 109 -4.26 3.65 5.01
C ILE A 109 -5.54 3.75 4.17
N ALA A 110 -5.70 4.80 3.36
CA ALA A 110 -6.88 4.96 2.51
C ALA A 110 -7.00 3.83 1.49
N VAL A 111 -5.89 3.48 0.84
CA VAL A 111 -5.85 2.40 -0.15
C VAL A 111 -6.11 1.05 0.51
N ASP A 112 -5.49 0.76 1.66
CA ASP A 112 -5.72 -0.50 2.38
C ASP A 112 -7.16 -0.63 2.89
N ASN A 113 -7.77 0.48 3.32
CA ASN A 113 -9.18 0.49 3.71
C ASN A 113 -10.08 0.21 2.51
N ALA A 114 -9.82 0.80 1.35
CA ALA A 114 -10.56 0.52 0.13
C ALA A 114 -10.38 -0.94 -0.32
N TRP A 115 -9.15 -1.46 -0.28
CA TRP A 115 -8.85 -2.85 -0.60
C TRP A 115 -9.56 -3.83 0.35
N ARG A 116 -9.60 -3.52 1.65
CA ARG A 116 -10.33 -4.32 2.64
C ARG A 116 -11.85 -4.30 2.37
N LYS A 117 -12.41 -3.16 1.98
CA LYS A 117 -13.83 -3.05 1.59
C LYS A 117 -14.14 -3.96 0.40
N VAL A 118 -13.27 -4.04 -0.61
CA VAL A 118 -13.44 -4.99 -1.74
C VAL A 118 -13.49 -6.44 -1.25
N LYS A 119 -12.56 -6.83 -0.37
CA LYS A 119 -12.51 -8.18 0.19
C LYS A 119 -13.78 -8.54 0.97
N GLN A 120 -14.29 -7.59 1.75
CA GLN A 120 -15.46 -7.78 2.62
C GLN A 120 -16.81 -7.56 1.93
N ALA A 121 -16.84 -6.94 0.74
CA ALA A 121 -18.07 -6.66 0.03
C ALA A 121 -18.81 -7.96 -0.37
N PRO A 122 -20.15 -7.96 -0.33
CA PRO A 122 -20.93 -9.06 -0.89
C PRO A 122 -20.73 -9.16 -2.41
N CYS A 123 -20.99 -10.35 -2.97
CA CYS A 123 -20.64 -10.70 -4.35
C CYS A 123 -21.16 -9.69 -5.40
N ASP A 124 -22.39 -9.20 -5.21
CA ASP A 124 -23.05 -8.19 -6.05
C ASP A 124 -22.43 -6.79 -5.94
N ALA A 125 -21.85 -6.43 -4.79
CA ALA A 125 -21.23 -5.13 -4.56
C ALA A 125 -19.71 -5.11 -4.86
N LYS A 126 -19.06 -6.27 -5.00
CA LYS A 126 -17.62 -6.35 -5.29
C LYS A 126 -17.19 -5.58 -6.55
N PRO A 127 -17.92 -5.62 -7.70
CA PRO A 127 -17.54 -4.85 -8.88
C PRO A 127 -17.48 -3.34 -8.63
N ALA A 128 -18.48 -2.78 -7.94
CA ALA A 128 -18.51 -1.35 -7.62
C ALA A 128 -17.38 -0.97 -6.63
N ALA A 129 -17.12 -1.82 -5.64
CA ALA A 129 -16.02 -1.61 -4.70
C ALA A 129 -14.65 -1.62 -5.41
N ARG A 130 -14.49 -2.51 -6.39
CA ARG A 130 -13.28 -2.61 -7.23
C ARG A 130 -13.07 -1.36 -8.09
N GLN A 131 -14.11 -0.89 -8.77
CA GLN A 131 -14.05 0.36 -9.54
C GLN A 131 -13.69 1.57 -8.66
N ALA A 132 -14.26 1.66 -7.46
CA ALA A 132 -13.96 2.73 -6.52
C ALA A 132 -12.49 2.70 -6.05
N LEU A 133 -11.97 1.50 -5.80
CA LEU A 133 -10.57 1.27 -5.46
C LEU A 133 -9.63 1.66 -6.62
N ASP A 134 -9.97 1.29 -7.85
CA ASP A 134 -9.15 1.61 -9.03
C ASP A 134 -9.10 3.12 -9.27
N ALA A 135 -10.26 3.79 -9.16
CA ALA A 135 -10.35 5.24 -9.27
C ALA A 135 -9.53 5.96 -8.19
N LEU A 136 -9.61 5.47 -6.94
CA LEU A 136 -8.82 5.96 -5.82
C LEU A 136 -7.32 5.82 -6.10
N ALA A 137 -6.88 4.61 -6.46
CA ALA A 137 -5.48 4.32 -6.70
C ALA A 137 -4.94 5.14 -7.89
N ALA A 138 -5.68 5.21 -9.00
CA ALA A 138 -5.30 6.01 -10.16
C ALA A 138 -5.18 7.51 -9.83
N HIS A 139 -6.08 8.05 -9.00
CA HIS A 139 -6.02 9.43 -8.56
C HIS A 139 -4.79 9.69 -7.67
N LEU A 140 -4.56 8.83 -6.66
CA LEU A 140 -3.46 8.98 -5.71
C LEU A 140 -2.08 8.83 -6.36
N THR A 141 -1.90 7.88 -7.28
CA THR A 141 -0.65 7.72 -8.02
C THR A 141 -0.34 8.93 -8.91
N ARG A 142 -1.36 9.59 -9.46
CA ARG A 142 -1.18 10.84 -10.23
C ARG A 142 -0.89 12.03 -9.34
N ALA A 143 -1.54 12.10 -8.18
CA ALA A 143 -1.41 13.22 -7.27
C ALA A 143 -0.06 13.19 -6.52
N CYS A 144 0.39 12.03 -6.03
CA CYS A 144 1.53 11.91 -5.13
C CYS A 144 2.59 10.93 -5.64
N PRO A 145 3.85 11.36 -5.83
CA PRO A 145 4.95 10.52 -6.32
C PRO A 145 5.46 9.48 -5.31
N ARG A 146 4.91 9.47 -4.09
CA ARG A 146 5.20 8.50 -3.03
C ARG A 146 3.99 7.66 -2.62
N ALA A 147 2.92 7.65 -3.43
CA ALA A 147 1.73 6.83 -3.22
C ALA A 147 1.99 5.34 -3.49
N LYS A 148 2.87 4.73 -2.69
CA LYS A 148 3.37 3.37 -2.88
C LYS A 148 2.23 2.38 -2.97
N ARG A 149 1.35 2.33 -1.95
CA ARG A 149 0.29 1.33 -1.92
C ARG A 149 -0.70 1.47 -3.08
N ALA A 150 -0.97 2.70 -3.51
CA ALA A 150 -1.80 2.97 -4.69
C ALA A 150 -1.16 2.38 -5.97
N ALA A 151 0.14 2.61 -6.18
CA ALA A 151 0.87 2.04 -7.31
C ALA A 151 0.89 0.50 -7.27
N GLU A 152 1.08 -0.11 -6.10
CA GLU A 152 1.01 -1.58 -5.95
C GLU A 152 -0.34 -2.12 -6.37
N VAL A 153 -1.43 -1.49 -5.92
CA VAL A 153 -2.80 -1.88 -6.27
C VAL A 153 -3.04 -1.82 -7.78
N ARG A 154 -2.60 -0.73 -8.46
CA ARG A 154 -2.75 -0.60 -9.91
C ARG A 154 -2.03 -1.73 -10.66
N LEU A 155 -0.79 -2.02 -10.27
CA LEU A 155 0.01 -3.08 -10.89
C LEU A 155 -0.58 -4.47 -10.63
N LEU A 156 -1.06 -4.76 -9.42
CA LEU A 156 -1.68 -6.05 -9.11
C LEU A 156 -2.97 -6.30 -9.88
N ARG A 157 -3.78 -5.25 -10.05
CA ARG A 157 -5.09 -5.38 -10.70
C ARG A 157 -5.02 -5.35 -12.22
N ILE A 158 -3.87 -5.08 -12.84
CA ILE A 158 -3.76 -5.10 -14.31
C ILE A 158 -4.15 -6.47 -14.92
N GLU A 159 -3.89 -7.54 -14.18
CA GLU A 159 -4.24 -8.92 -14.55
C GLU A 159 -5.73 -9.23 -14.39
N ASP A 160 -6.53 -8.37 -13.75
CA ASP A 160 -7.98 -8.58 -13.60
C ASP A 160 -8.72 -8.20 -14.88
N ASN A 161 -9.78 -8.95 -15.20
CA ASN A 161 -10.58 -8.75 -16.40
C ASN A 161 -11.31 -7.41 -16.43
N ASP A 162 -11.69 -6.89 -15.27
CA ASP A 162 -12.47 -5.65 -15.12
C ASP A 162 -11.64 -4.41 -14.80
N SER A 163 -10.32 -4.55 -14.72
CA SER A 163 -9.42 -3.42 -14.48
C SER A 163 -9.15 -2.62 -15.76
N GLU A 164 -8.73 -1.37 -15.61
CA GLU A 164 -8.24 -0.54 -16.71
C GLU A 164 -6.90 -1.07 -17.23
N VAL A 165 -6.71 -1.06 -18.55
CA VAL A 165 -5.40 -1.39 -19.14
C VAL A 165 -4.49 -0.19 -18.95
N LEU A 166 -3.40 -0.38 -18.21
CA LEU A 166 -2.41 0.67 -18.03
C LEU A 166 -1.67 0.91 -19.34
N SER A 167 -1.51 2.18 -19.72
CA SER A 167 -0.57 2.54 -20.78
C SER A 167 0.88 2.30 -20.32
N PRO A 168 1.85 2.09 -21.22
CA PRO A 168 3.24 1.90 -20.85
C PRO A 168 3.80 3.03 -19.96
N ALA A 169 3.37 4.27 -20.19
CA ALA A 169 3.75 5.43 -19.38
C ALA A 169 3.17 5.37 -17.96
N GLU A 170 1.95 4.88 -17.79
CA GLU A 170 1.33 4.73 -16.46
C GLU A 170 1.92 3.57 -15.68
N GLU A 171 2.24 2.47 -16.36
CA GLU A 171 2.96 1.34 -15.75
C GLU A 171 4.35 1.79 -15.29
N GLU A 172 5.10 2.50 -16.14
CA GLU A 172 6.39 3.08 -15.79
C GLU A 172 6.27 4.06 -14.62
N GLN A 173 5.23 4.91 -14.59
CA GLN A 173 4.95 5.79 -13.46
C GLN A 173 4.72 5.00 -12.16
N CYS A 174 3.92 3.94 -12.18
CA CYS A 174 3.69 3.11 -11.00
C CYS A 174 4.98 2.47 -10.52
N LEU A 175 5.80 1.92 -11.44
CA LEU A 175 7.10 1.35 -11.12
C LEU A 175 8.08 2.39 -10.58
N ALA A 176 8.07 3.62 -11.10
CA ALA A 176 8.89 4.71 -10.60
C ALA A 176 8.52 5.08 -9.16
N VAL A 177 7.22 5.12 -8.82
CA VAL A 177 6.74 5.32 -7.44
C VAL A 177 7.23 4.21 -6.51
N LEU A 178 7.19 2.94 -6.95
CA LEU A 178 7.72 1.85 -6.12
C LEU A 178 9.24 1.94 -5.94
N LYS A 179 9.97 2.38 -6.97
CA LYS A 179 11.44 2.52 -6.97
C LYS A 179 11.93 3.71 -6.15
N SER A 180 11.16 4.79 -6.05
CA SER A 180 11.55 6.02 -5.33
C SER A 180 11.52 5.85 -3.81
N THR A 181 10.80 4.85 -3.28
CA THR A 181 10.77 4.59 -1.84
C THR A 181 12.02 3.83 -1.37
N ALA A 182 12.48 4.11 -0.15
CA ALA A 182 13.65 3.44 0.47
C ALA A 182 13.52 1.90 0.56
N SER A 183 12.32 1.36 0.34
CA SER A 183 12.00 -0.07 0.25
C SER A 183 12.13 -0.65 -1.18
N SER A 184 12.64 0.10 -2.16
CA SER A 184 12.69 -0.34 -3.56
C SER A 184 13.51 -1.61 -3.80
N THR A 185 14.54 -1.87 -2.98
CA THR A 185 15.34 -3.10 -3.03
C THR A 185 14.63 -4.31 -2.39
N THR A 186 13.56 -4.08 -1.64
CA THR A 186 12.78 -5.11 -0.95
C THR A 186 11.35 -5.27 -1.47
N SER A 187 10.89 -4.36 -2.34
CA SER A 187 9.54 -4.44 -2.91
C SER A 187 9.39 -5.69 -3.77
N PRO A 188 8.50 -6.63 -3.40
CA PRO A 188 8.30 -7.85 -4.16
C PRO A 188 7.83 -7.56 -5.60
N LEU A 189 6.97 -6.55 -5.80
CA LEU A 189 6.52 -6.14 -7.14
C LEU A 189 7.66 -5.61 -8.01
N VAL A 190 8.61 -4.85 -7.45
CA VAL A 190 9.75 -4.35 -8.23
C VAL A 190 10.60 -5.49 -8.76
N HIS A 191 10.82 -6.53 -7.95
CA HIS A 191 11.55 -7.74 -8.37
C HIS A 191 10.79 -8.56 -9.42
N LEU A 192 9.46 -8.66 -9.29
CA LEU A 192 8.60 -9.31 -10.28
C LEU A 192 8.69 -8.61 -11.63
N TYR A 193 8.43 -7.30 -11.68
CA TYR A 193 8.43 -6.54 -12.94
C TYR A 193 9.82 -6.48 -13.56
N ARG A 194 10.89 -6.35 -12.77
CA ARG A 194 12.26 -6.47 -13.28
C ARG A 194 12.49 -7.81 -13.98
N GLY A 195 12.04 -8.91 -13.37
CA GLY A 195 12.22 -10.23 -13.96
C GLY A 195 11.34 -10.47 -15.18
N LEU A 196 10.12 -9.92 -15.20
CA LEU A 196 9.23 -9.92 -16.37
C LEU A 196 9.84 -9.14 -17.54
N ASP A 197 10.40 -7.95 -17.29
CA ASP A 197 11.09 -7.15 -18.31
C ASP A 197 12.30 -7.91 -18.90
N GLN A 198 13.09 -8.56 -18.04
CA GLN A 198 14.22 -9.38 -18.48
C GLN A 198 13.78 -10.57 -19.34
N ALA A 199 12.68 -11.24 -18.95
CA ALA A 199 12.10 -12.34 -19.71
C ALA A 199 11.61 -11.86 -21.10
N ASN A 200 10.88 -10.73 -21.13
CA ASN A 200 10.37 -10.13 -22.37
C ASN A 200 11.49 -9.67 -23.31
N ALA A 201 12.61 -9.19 -22.75
CA ALA A 201 13.79 -8.80 -23.51
C ALA A 201 14.64 -10.00 -24.01
N GLY A 202 14.26 -11.24 -23.69
CA GLY A 202 15.02 -12.45 -24.03
C GLY A 202 16.38 -12.51 -23.34
N GLN A 203 16.54 -11.81 -22.21
CA GLN A 203 17.78 -11.83 -21.43
C GLN A 203 17.85 -13.12 -20.60
N PHE A 204 19.08 -13.49 -20.17
CA PHE A 204 19.42 -14.72 -19.45
C PHE A 204 18.26 -15.30 -18.60
N PRO A 205 17.66 -16.44 -18.99
CA PRO A 205 16.50 -17.03 -18.32
C PRO A 205 16.70 -17.22 -16.81
N GLU A 206 17.92 -17.53 -16.39
CA GLU A 206 18.26 -17.72 -14.97
C GLU A 206 18.15 -16.42 -14.15
N VAL A 207 18.54 -15.27 -14.72
CA VAL A 207 18.46 -13.96 -14.03
C VAL A 207 17.01 -13.52 -13.91
N ALA A 208 16.24 -13.67 -14.98
CA ALA A 208 14.81 -13.38 -14.98
C ALA A 208 14.07 -14.23 -13.94
N VAL A 209 14.30 -15.55 -13.95
CA VAL A 209 13.70 -16.47 -12.98
C VAL A 209 14.11 -16.12 -11.54
N ALA A 210 15.39 -15.86 -11.28
CA ALA A 210 15.86 -15.48 -9.95
C ALA A 210 15.19 -14.20 -9.44
N SER A 211 15.03 -13.19 -10.30
CA SER A 211 14.34 -11.94 -9.95
C SER A 211 12.86 -12.19 -9.63
N ILE A 212 12.16 -12.99 -10.45
CA ILE A 212 10.75 -13.31 -10.21
C ILE A 212 10.57 -14.08 -8.90
N LEU A 213 11.43 -15.05 -8.62
CA LEU A 213 11.35 -15.87 -7.41
C LEU A 213 11.53 -15.06 -6.12
N GLN A 214 12.25 -13.93 -6.16
CA GLN A 214 12.38 -13.03 -5.00
C GLN A 214 11.05 -12.37 -4.62
N GLY A 215 10.16 -12.13 -5.58
CA GLY A 215 8.90 -11.43 -5.35
C GLY A 215 7.67 -12.33 -5.22
N VAL A 216 7.63 -13.44 -5.97
CA VAL A 216 6.41 -14.22 -6.21
C VAL A 216 5.83 -14.88 -4.95
N ALA A 217 6.68 -15.20 -3.97
CA ALA A 217 6.27 -15.80 -2.69
C ALA A 217 5.46 -14.81 -1.82
N SER A 218 5.75 -13.51 -1.93
CA SER A 218 5.08 -12.46 -1.17
C SER A 218 3.78 -11.97 -1.83
N ILE A 219 3.55 -12.37 -3.09
CA ILE A 219 2.38 -11.95 -3.88
C ILE A 219 1.70 -13.19 -4.47
N PRO A 220 0.89 -13.89 -3.66
CA PRO A 220 0.22 -15.12 -4.09
C PRO A 220 -0.74 -14.89 -5.27
N GLU A 221 -1.31 -13.70 -5.42
CA GLU A 221 -2.26 -13.36 -6.47
C GLU A 221 -1.66 -13.06 -7.86
N HIS A 222 -0.33 -12.95 -8.01
CA HIS A 222 0.29 -12.56 -9.31
C HIS A 222 0.41 -13.76 -10.27
N ILE A 223 -0.40 -13.79 -11.31
CA ILE A 223 -0.53 -14.92 -12.23
C ILE A 223 0.58 -14.91 -13.29
N GLN A 224 0.81 -13.77 -13.94
CA GLN A 224 1.75 -13.63 -15.06
C GLN A 224 3.17 -14.05 -14.67
N ALA A 225 3.65 -13.61 -13.51
CA ALA A 225 4.95 -13.99 -12.98
C ALA A 225 5.14 -15.51 -12.91
N ARG A 226 4.10 -16.24 -12.44
CA ARG A 226 4.14 -17.71 -12.33
C ARG A 226 4.13 -18.37 -13.70
N VAL A 227 3.29 -17.90 -14.61
CA VAL A 227 3.23 -18.41 -15.99
C VAL A 227 4.56 -18.22 -16.70
N VAL A 228 5.19 -17.04 -16.58
CA VAL A 228 6.49 -16.75 -17.19
C VAL A 228 7.59 -17.65 -16.62
N VAL A 229 7.64 -17.88 -15.31
CA VAL A 229 8.62 -18.83 -14.74
C VAL A 229 8.37 -20.24 -15.22
N ALA A 230 7.12 -20.67 -15.36
CA ALA A 230 6.80 -21.99 -15.90
C ALA A 230 7.32 -22.15 -17.33
N MET A 231 7.11 -21.15 -18.20
CA MET A 231 7.63 -21.13 -19.57
C MET A 231 9.15 -21.17 -19.61
N LEU A 232 9.81 -20.26 -18.87
CA LEU A 232 11.28 -20.20 -18.81
C LEU A 232 11.90 -21.49 -18.24
N SER A 233 11.19 -22.22 -17.38
CA SER A 233 11.66 -23.50 -16.83
C SER A 233 11.73 -24.61 -17.87
N LEU A 234 10.93 -24.51 -18.94
CA LEU A 234 10.96 -25.43 -20.09
C LEU A 234 12.03 -25.05 -21.12
N GLU A 235 12.31 -23.76 -21.25
CA GLU A 235 13.25 -23.20 -22.24
C GLU A 235 14.69 -23.09 -21.73
N SER A 236 14.89 -23.16 -20.40
CA SER A 236 16.20 -23.07 -19.77
C SER A 236 17.11 -24.23 -20.17
N ALA A 237 18.41 -23.93 -20.32
CA ALA A 237 19.46 -24.93 -20.54
C ALA A 237 19.53 -25.99 -19.41
N THR A 238 19.08 -25.64 -18.21
CA THR A 238 19.04 -26.54 -17.05
C THR A 238 17.76 -27.37 -16.94
N PHE A 239 16.76 -27.12 -17.79
CA PHE A 239 15.44 -27.80 -17.88
C PHE A 239 14.88 -28.30 -16.54
N ASP A 240 13.94 -27.56 -15.94
CA ASP A 240 13.35 -27.88 -14.63
C ASP A 240 11.84 -28.17 -14.76
N PRO A 241 11.45 -29.41 -15.09
CA PRO A 241 10.03 -29.75 -15.31
C PRO A 241 9.23 -29.71 -14.00
N GLN A 242 9.86 -29.95 -12.85
CA GLN A 242 9.17 -29.91 -11.56
C GLN A 242 8.78 -28.47 -11.21
N ARG A 243 9.71 -27.52 -11.37
CA ARG A 243 9.40 -26.09 -11.20
C ARG A 243 8.31 -25.62 -12.14
N CYS A 244 8.32 -26.08 -13.39
CA CYS A 244 7.24 -25.77 -14.33
C CYS A 244 5.87 -26.22 -13.80
N LEU A 245 5.75 -27.49 -13.36
CA LEU A 245 4.50 -28.01 -12.79
C LEU A 245 4.07 -27.27 -11.53
N ASP A 246 5.02 -26.94 -10.64
CA ASP A 246 4.74 -26.21 -9.41
C ASP A 246 4.26 -24.79 -9.68
N MET A 247 4.86 -24.10 -10.66
CA MET A 247 4.43 -22.76 -11.06
C MET A 247 3.08 -22.75 -11.77
N ILE A 248 2.76 -23.77 -12.56
CA ILE A 248 1.42 -23.92 -13.18
C ILE A 248 0.35 -24.10 -12.09
N ARG A 249 0.60 -24.98 -11.11
CA ARG A 249 -0.31 -25.16 -9.96
C ARG A 249 -0.46 -23.87 -9.16
N ALA A 250 0.66 -23.21 -8.85
CA ALA A 250 0.64 -21.94 -8.15
C ALA A 250 -0.11 -20.85 -8.95
N ALA A 251 -0.07 -20.88 -10.29
CA ALA A 251 -0.83 -19.95 -11.12
C ALA A 251 -2.34 -20.24 -11.03
N GLN A 252 -2.75 -21.52 -11.00
CA GLN A 252 -4.14 -21.91 -10.75
C GLN A 252 -4.61 -21.45 -9.35
N ASP A 253 -3.77 -21.64 -8.33
CA ASP A 253 -4.04 -21.15 -6.97
C ASP A 253 -4.17 -19.62 -6.94
N ALA A 254 -3.36 -18.90 -7.72
CA ALA A 254 -3.45 -17.44 -7.84
C ALA A 254 -4.78 -16.99 -8.47
N VAL A 255 -5.24 -17.69 -9.51
CA VAL A 255 -6.57 -17.46 -10.12
C VAL A 255 -7.68 -17.68 -9.10
N GLN A 256 -7.63 -18.79 -8.36
CA GLN A 256 -8.61 -19.10 -7.33
C GLN A 256 -8.58 -18.06 -6.20
N CYS A 257 -7.39 -17.65 -5.77
CA CYS A 257 -7.21 -16.60 -4.77
C CYS A 257 -7.87 -15.28 -5.21
N ARG A 258 -7.70 -14.86 -6.48
CA ARG A 258 -8.37 -13.66 -7.01
C ARG A 258 -9.88 -13.81 -7.04
N PHE A 259 -10.39 -14.98 -7.45
CA PHE A 259 -11.82 -15.23 -7.43
C PHE A 259 -12.40 -15.15 -6.02
N ASP A 260 -11.78 -15.84 -5.05
CA ASP A 260 -12.27 -15.90 -3.67
C ASP A 260 -12.17 -14.55 -2.94
N THR A 261 -11.06 -13.82 -3.16
CA THR A 261 -10.81 -12.57 -2.44
C THR A 261 -11.43 -11.36 -3.12
N LEU A 262 -11.23 -11.23 -4.43
CA LEU A 262 -11.64 -10.05 -5.20
C LEU A 262 -12.94 -10.27 -5.97
N GLY A 263 -13.38 -11.51 -6.21
CA GLY A 263 -14.59 -11.80 -6.99
C GLY A 263 -14.43 -11.39 -8.46
N THR A 264 -13.25 -11.58 -9.02
CA THR A 264 -12.92 -11.27 -10.41
C THR A 264 -12.17 -12.43 -11.05
N SER A 265 -12.11 -12.45 -12.37
CA SER A 265 -11.36 -13.43 -13.15
C SER A 265 -10.13 -12.78 -13.77
N PRO A 266 -9.12 -13.57 -14.16
CA PRO A 266 -8.00 -13.07 -14.94
C PRO A 266 -8.49 -12.47 -16.25
N ARG A 267 -7.80 -11.45 -16.73
CA ARG A 267 -7.99 -10.88 -18.05
C ARG A 267 -7.74 -11.96 -19.10
N SER A 268 -8.72 -12.13 -19.99
CA SER A 268 -8.53 -12.96 -21.16
C SER A 268 -7.74 -12.14 -22.19
N TYR A 269 -6.48 -12.53 -22.42
CA TYR A 269 -5.77 -12.11 -23.62
C TYR A 269 -6.29 -12.99 -24.75
N VAL A 270 -7.31 -12.52 -25.46
CA VAL A 270 -7.71 -13.14 -26.73
C VAL A 270 -6.56 -12.85 -27.70
N THR A 271 -5.75 -13.87 -27.95
CA THR A 271 -4.74 -13.91 -29.02
C THR A 271 -5.40 -13.90 -30.39
#